data_AF-A0A0A1W413-F1
#
_entry.id   AF-A0A0A1W413-F1
#
_cell.length_a   1.000
_cell.length_b   1.000
_cell.length_c   1.000
_cell.angle_alpha   90.00
_cell.angle_beta   90.00
_cell.angle_gamma   90.00
#
_symmetry.space_group_name_H-M   'P 1'
#
loop_
_entity.id
_entity.type
_entity.pdbx_description
1 polymer ?
#
loop_
_entity_poly.entity_id
_entity_poly.type
_entity_poly.pdbx_seq_one_letter_code
_entity_poly.pdbx_strand_id
1 'polypeptide(L)'
;MPVSAIARGKATFATLAHVVVSKFNHHPPLYRQAEMMAAQGLDIDRSTLAGWTGQAAVLLDPIVSRIRDEVLKAHKIHAEPAPAKAGDTPVPVLDPGRGKTATGRLCVYAAGDQASGSPAPRSTWYRFTPDRTAAHLLAHLTGFRGFLQADAYAGYDGLYRGGATEVACWAHFRRKVFDLHERSSTPLTTDILGRIGALYAVEAEVRGQPPDVRCRSRQEKSRPLLDALREVLNAALRRLSPGSDMAKAIAYGTKRWPALSRFLEDGRLEIDNNIAERALRGVAVGRRNWLFAGSRAGGERAAAIYTVIQTPAFAGAGSARRTASTRRPISPTLSPKSQATGLPAAGTTSCSGTGCRRQISQPRKPHNLRSPRRAYAERAASGASESGGTAIRPPWTFDCVQAERRFLAALLVTLFYQAFPALVVQMQSSHPRSNGMDMAITMFIPRGDP
;
A
#
# COMPACT_ATOMS: atom_id res chain seq x y z
N MET A 1 -21.89 29.30 -10.59
CA MET A 1 -21.92 27.83 -10.40
C MET A 1 -20.64 27.42 -9.69
N PRO A 2 -20.67 26.62 -8.61
CA PRO A 2 -19.45 26.09 -8.01
C PRO A 2 -18.67 25.31 -9.07
N VAL A 3 -17.34 25.40 -9.04
CA VAL A 3 -16.47 24.72 -10.02
C VAL A 3 -16.68 23.22 -9.90
N SER A 4 -17.19 22.61 -10.98
CA SER A 4 -17.42 21.17 -11.03
C SER A 4 -16.09 20.44 -11.18
N ALA A 5 -15.94 19.31 -10.49
CA ALA A 5 -14.73 18.51 -10.61
C ALA A 5 -14.57 17.85 -11.99
N ILE A 6 -15.67 17.79 -12.73
CA ILE A 6 -15.77 17.23 -14.06
C ILE A 6 -16.44 18.29 -14.93
N ALA A 7 -15.86 18.59 -16.09
CA ALA A 7 -16.47 19.50 -17.05
C ALA A 7 -17.89 19.02 -17.41
N ARG A 8 -18.89 19.88 -17.20
CA ARG A 8 -20.34 19.59 -17.41
C ARG A 8 -20.90 18.44 -16.54
N GLY A 9 -20.15 17.99 -15.53
CA GLY A 9 -20.60 16.98 -14.57
C GLY A 9 -21.27 17.59 -13.34
N LYS A 10 -22.18 16.82 -12.72
CA LYS A 10 -22.90 17.23 -11.50
C LYS A 10 -22.09 17.00 -10.20
N ALA A 11 -20.99 16.24 -10.26
CA ALA A 11 -20.20 15.92 -9.08
C ALA A 11 -19.25 17.06 -8.69
N THR A 12 -19.26 17.40 -7.41
CA THR A 12 -18.27 18.31 -6.82
C THR A 12 -16.98 17.55 -6.51
N PHE A 13 -15.90 18.28 -6.23
CA PHE A 13 -14.65 17.67 -5.74
C PHE A 13 -14.86 16.89 -4.44
N ALA A 14 -15.74 17.40 -3.54
CA ALA A 14 -16.11 16.71 -2.30
C ALA A 14 -16.83 15.39 -2.57
N THR A 15 -17.74 15.36 -3.54
CA THR A 15 -18.43 14.13 -3.95
C THR A 15 -17.45 13.08 -4.46
N LEU A 16 -16.51 13.48 -5.34
CA LEU A 16 -15.47 12.58 -5.83
C LEU A 16 -14.58 12.06 -4.70
N ALA A 17 -14.15 12.95 -3.81
CA ALA A 17 -13.31 12.62 -2.65
C ALA A 17 -14.02 11.61 -1.73
N HIS A 18 -15.29 11.85 -1.42
CA HIS A 18 -16.10 10.93 -0.62
C HIS A 18 -16.14 9.53 -1.21
N VAL A 19 -16.42 9.40 -2.51
CA VAL A 19 -16.52 8.08 -3.18
C VAL A 19 -15.19 7.32 -3.13
N VAL A 20 -14.07 7.98 -3.44
CA VAL A 20 -12.77 7.31 -3.43
C VAL A 20 -12.27 7.01 -2.02
N VAL A 21 -12.44 7.92 -1.06
CA VAL A 21 -12.03 7.67 0.33
C VAL A 21 -12.87 6.55 0.91
N SER A 22 -14.20 6.58 0.74
CA SER A 22 -15.07 5.48 1.14
C SER A 22 -14.58 4.16 0.54
N LYS A 23 -14.35 4.08 -0.78
CA LYS A 23 -13.95 2.82 -1.42
C LYS A 23 -12.57 2.32 -0.99
N PHE A 24 -11.58 3.19 -0.89
CA PHE A 24 -10.17 2.78 -0.78
C PHE A 24 -9.61 2.89 0.65
N ASN A 25 -10.23 3.67 1.54
CA ASN A 25 -9.88 3.76 2.96
C ASN A 25 -10.82 2.97 3.88
N HIS A 26 -12.11 2.90 3.54
CA HIS A 26 -13.11 2.17 4.36
C HIS A 26 -13.56 0.86 3.74
N HIS A 27 -13.26 0.67 2.47
CA HIS A 27 -13.50 -0.57 1.74
C HIS A 27 -14.96 -0.98 1.45
N PRO A 28 -16.04 -0.17 1.58
CA PRO A 28 -17.30 -0.51 0.90
C PRO A 28 -17.10 -0.51 -0.64
N PRO A 29 -17.48 -1.58 -1.34
CA PRO A 29 -17.50 -1.61 -2.80
C PRO A 29 -18.53 -0.61 -3.34
N LEU A 30 -18.38 -0.21 -4.61
CA LEU A 30 -19.21 0.85 -5.21
C LEU A 30 -20.71 0.51 -5.24
N TYR A 31 -21.08 -0.76 -5.36
CA TYR A 31 -22.50 -1.14 -5.32
C TYR A 31 -23.12 -0.87 -3.93
N ARG A 32 -22.39 -1.16 -2.84
CA ARG A 32 -22.85 -0.81 -1.49
C ARG A 32 -22.91 0.69 -1.28
N GLN A 33 -21.98 1.45 -1.85
CA GLN A 33 -22.07 2.91 -1.80
C GLN A 33 -23.32 3.43 -2.52
N ALA A 34 -23.66 2.87 -3.69
CA ALA A 34 -24.89 3.21 -4.39
C ALA A 34 -26.14 2.87 -3.56
N GLU A 35 -26.19 1.69 -2.93
CA GLU A 35 -27.30 1.31 -2.02
C GLU A 35 -27.42 2.27 -0.82
N MET A 36 -26.28 2.65 -0.22
CA MET A 36 -26.25 3.62 0.89
C MET A 36 -26.74 5.01 0.45
N MET A 37 -26.40 5.44 -0.76
CA MET A 37 -26.88 6.71 -1.33
C MET A 37 -28.37 6.65 -1.65
N ALA A 38 -28.85 5.53 -2.22
CA ALA A 38 -30.27 5.33 -2.50
C ALA A 38 -31.11 5.35 -1.23
N ALA A 39 -30.62 4.78 -0.12
CA ALA A 39 -31.26 4.87 1.19
C ALA A 39 -31.38 6.31 1.74
N GLN A 40 -30.57 7.24 1.21
CA GLN A 40 -30.62 8.68 1.52
C GLN A 40 -31.40 9.48 0.46
N GLY A 41 -32.12 8.80 -0.46
CA GLY A 41 -32.86 9.44 -1.54
C GLY A 41 -32.02 9.86 -2.74
N LEU A 42 -30.76 9.44 -2.82
CA LEU A 42 -29.85 9.74 -3.93
C LEU A 42 -29.70 8.52 -4.85
N ASP A 43 -30.47 8.48 -5.92
CA ASP A 43 -30.37 7.43 -6.94
C ASP A 43 -29.17 7.67 -7.87
N ILE A 44 -28.05 6.96 -7.60
CA ILE A 44 -26.81 7.06 -8.37
C ILE A 44 -26.37 5.67 -8.80
N ASP A 45 -26.35 5.44 -10.11
CA ASP A 45 -25.92 4.15 -10.66
C ASP A 45 -24.44 3.84 -10.36
N ARG A 46 -24.15 2.56 -10.15
CA ARG A 46 -22.79 2.05 -9.88
C ARG A 46 -21.79 2.44 -10.98
N SER A 47 -22.20 2.47 -12.25
CA SER A 47 -21.33 2.87 -13.37
C SER A 47 -20.93 4.34 -13.29
N THR A 48 -21.81 5.20 -12.77
CA THR A 48 -21.50 6.61 -12.48
C THR A 48 -20.40 6.72 -11.43
N LEU A 49 -20.53 6.00 -10.32
CA LEU A 49 -19.50 5.96 -9.27
C LEU A 49 -18.17 5.39 -9.77
N ALA A 50 -18.21 4.42 -10.69
CA ALA A 50 -17.02 3.87 -11.33
C ALA A 50 -16.35 4.90 -12.27
N GLY A 51 -17.14 5.65 -13.03
CA GLY A 51 -16.68 6.78 -13.85
C GLY A 51 -16.01 7.86 -13.00
N TRP A 52 -16.64 8.24 -11.89
CA TRP A 52 -16.11 9.19 -10.92
C TRP A 52 -14.81 8.72 -10.29
N THR A 53 -14.69 7.44 -9.95
CA THR A 53 -13.43 6.84 -9.48
C THR A 53 -12.31 7.00 -10.53
N GLY A 54 -12.65 6.83 -11.81
CA GLY A 54 -11.70 7.02 -12.92
C GLY A 54 -11.25 8.47 -13.07
N GLN A 55 -12.16 9.43 -12.96
CA GLN A 55 -11.86 10.86 -13.04
C GLN A 55 -11.05 11.34 -11.83
N ALA A 56 -11.39 10.87 -10.63
CA ALA A 56 -10.59 11.11 -9.44
C ALA A 56 -9.14 10.63 -9.62
N ALA A 57 -8.92 9.44 -10.19
CA ALA A 57 -7.57 8.96 -10.47
C ALA A 57 -6.79 9.87 -11.45
N VAL A 58 -7.47 10.48 -12.43
CA VAL A 58 -6.85 11.46 -13.34
C VAL A 58 -6.44 12.72 -12.58
N LEU A 59 -7.31 13.24 -11.70
CA LEU A 59 -7.00 14.41 -10.87
C LEU A 59 -5.85 14.16 -9.87
N LEU A 60 -5.59 12.91 -9.50
CA LEU A 60 -4.49 12.54 -8.60
C LEU A 60 -3.16 12.29 -9.30
N ASP A 61 -3.13 12.17 -10.63
CA ASP A 61 -1.92 11.77 -11.37
C ASP A 61 -0.69 12.66 -11.11
N PRO A 62 -0.82 14.01 -11.01
CA PRO A 62 0.31 14.88 -10.66
C PRO A 62 0.85 14.64 -9.25
N ILE A 63 -0.04 14.38 -8.30
CA ILE A 63 0.30 14.08 -6.90
C ILE A 63 0.98 12.71 -6.81
N VAL A 64 0.46 11.72 -7.52
CA VAL A 64 1.04 10.38 -7.61
C VAL A 64 2.45 10.45 -8.22
N SER A 65 2.63 11.27 -9.26
CA SER A 65 3.94 11.50 -9.89
C SER A 65 4.91 12.17 -8.91
N ARG A 66 4.46 13.17 -8.15
CA ARG A 66 5.28 13.81 -7.11
C ARG A 66 5.68 12.82 -6.01
N ILE A 67 4.74 12.01 -5.51
CA ILE A 67 5.02 10.98 -4.50
C ILE A 67 6.02 9.96 -5.03
N ARG A 68 5.85 9.50 -6.27
CA ARG A 68 6.82 8.61 -6.92
C ARG A 68 8.21 9.24 -6.92
N ASP A 69 8.35 10.47 -7.38
CA ASP A 69 9.65 11.12 -7.51
C ASP A 69 10.34 11.28 -6.16
N GLU A 70 9.59 11.61 -5.11
CA GLU A 70 10.12 11.68 -3.74
C GLU A 70 10.50 10.31 -3.18
N VAL A 71 9.73 9.26 -3.45
CA VAL A 71 10.10 7.88 -3.10
C VAL A 71 11.38 7.46 -3.82
N LEU A 72 11.54 7.79 -5.10
CA LEU A 72 12.71 7.41 -5.89
C LEU A 72 13.98 8.19 -5.51
N LYS A 73 13.86 9.39 -4.93
CA LYS A 73 14.99 10.15 -4.37
C LYS A 73 15.44 9.65 -2.99
N ALA A 74 14.64 8.82 -2.33
CA ALA A 74 14.95 8.38 -0.98
C ALA A 74 16.25 7.56 -0.96
N HIS A 75 17.03 7.72 0.10
CA HIS A 75 18.26 6.94 0.26
C HIS A 75 17.96 5.44 0.42
N LYS A 76 16.81 5.12 1.00
CA LYS A 76 16.32 3.76 1.27
C LYS A 76 14.88 3.64 0.79
N ILE A 77 14.60 2.58 0.04
CA ILE A 77 13.25 2.18 -0.36
C ILE A 77 12.95 0.81 0.24
N HIS A 78 11.84 0.73 0.97
CA HIS A 78 11.20 -0.53 1.31
C HIS A 78 10.35 -0.98 0.13
N ALA A 79 10.64 -2.14 -0.44
CA ALA A 79 9.90 -2.68 -1.56
C ALA A 79 9.26 -4.00 -1.18
N GLU A 80 7.96 -4.13 -1.42
CA GLU A 80 7.27 -5.41 -1.30
C GLU A 80 6.61 -5.68 -2.65
N PRO A 81 7.02 -6.76 -3.35
CA PRO A 81 6.33 -7.17 -4.54
C PRO A 81 4.97 -7.73 -4.11
N ALA A 82 3.97 -7.72 -4.98
CA ALA A 82 2.70 -8.36 -4.62
C ALA A 82 2.94 -9.84 -4.22
N PRO A 83 2.34 -10.32 -3.12
CA PRO A 83 2.75 -11.58 -2.49
C PRO A 83 2.72 -12.78 -3.43
N ALA A 84 3.66 -13.69 -3.20
CA ALA A 84 3.87 -14.89 -4.01
C ALA A 84 2.70 -15.89 -3.97
N LYS A 85 1.96 -15.95 -2.86
CA LYS A 85 0.83 -16.87 -2.70
C LYS A 85 -0.46 -16.22 -3.18
N ALA A 86 -1.24 -16.97 -3.96
CA ALA A 86 -2.58 -16.61 -4.41
C ALA A 86 -3.57 -16.29 -3.25
N GLY A 87 -3.21 -16.59 -1.99
CA GLY A 87 -3.96 -16.16 -0.80
C GLY A 87 -3.65 -14.73 -0.33
N ASP A 88 -2.47 -14.19 -0.65
CA ASP A 88 -1.87 -13.11 0.14
C ASP A 88 -1.91 -11.72 -0.49
N THR A 89 -2.31 -11.53 -1.76
CA THR A 89 -3.02 -10.36 -2.36
C THR A 89 -2.93 -10.36 -3.90
N PRO A 90 -3.39 -11.41 -4.63
CA PRO A 90 -3.74 -11.22 -6.03
C PRO A 90 -4.96 -10.31 -6.13
N VAL A 91 -4.98 -9.40 -7.11
CA VAL A 91 -6.13 -8.59 -7.48
C VAL A 91 -6.79 -9.28 -8.66
N PRO A 92 -7.93 -9.98 -8.52
CA PRO A 92 -8.62 -10.55 -9.68
C PRO A 92 -9.00 -9.41 -10.63
N VAL A 93 -8.72 -9.56 -11.92
CA VAL A 93 -9.03 -8.55 -12.94
C VAL A 93 -9.93 -9.19 -13.97
N LEU A 94 -11.07 -8.57 -14.28
CA LEU A 94 -11.96 -9.09 -15.32
C LEU A 94 -11.22 -9.21 -16.65
N ASP A 95 -11.33 -10.40 -17.26
CA ASP A 95 -10.90 -10.70 -18.62
C ASP A 95 -12.13 -11.20 -19.41
N PRO A 96 -13.00 -10.27 -19.86
CA PRO A 96 -14.27 -10.62 -20.47
C PRO A 96 -14.10 -11.43 -21.76
N GLY A 97 -12.98 -11.27 -22.46
CA GLY A 97 -12.65 -12.06 -23.65
C GLY A 97 -12.46 -13.55 -23.36
N ARG A 98 -12.18 -13.92 -22.09
CA ARG A 98 -12.00 -15.31 -21.64
C ARG A 98 -13.08 -15.80 -20.68
N GLY A 99 -14.08 -14.97 -20.34
CA GLY A 99 -15.11 -15.29 -19.36
C GLY A 99 -14.58 -15.60 -17.96
N LYS A 100 -13.35 -15.16 -17.64
CA LYS A 100 -12.64 -15.47 -16.38
C LYS A 100 -11.98 -14.19 -15.84
N THR A 101 -11.32 -14.31 -14.69
CA THR A 101 -10.43 -13.26 -14.17
C THR A 101 -8.98 -13.59 -14.44
N ALA A 102 -8.21 -12.61 -14.90
CA ALA A 102 -6.75 -12.63 -14.84
C ALA A 102 -6.26 -12.28 -13.43
N THR A 103 -5.01 -12.64 -13.12
CA THR A 103 -4.39 -12.31 -11.82
C THR A 103 -3.59 -11.02 -11.95
N GLY A 104 -4.12 -9.90 -11.45
CA GLY A 104 -3.37 -8.66 -11.26
C GLY A 104 -2.67 -8.61 -9.90
N ARG A 105 -1.76 -7.65 -9.75
CA ARG A 105 -0.90 -7.50 -8.57
C ARG A 105 -0.67 -6.02 -8.26
N LEU A 106 -0.46 -5.71 -6.97
CA LEU A 106 -0.05 -4.38 -6.52
C LEU A 106 1.30 -4.48 -5.81
N CYS A 107 2.32 -3.86 -6.38
CA CYS A 107 3.61 -3.65 -5.73
C CYS A 107 3.57 -2.34 -4.94
N VAL A 108 4.29 -2.27 -3.83
CA VAL A 108 4.44 -1.04 -3.06
C VAL A 108 5.90 -0.71 -2.84
N TYR A 109 6.19 0.59 -2.88
CA TYR A 109 7.48 1.19 -2.56
C TYR A 109 7.24 2.23 -1.47
N ALA A 110 7.86 2.05 -0.32
CA ALA A 110 7.70 2.94 0.82
C ALA A 110 9.04 3.58 1.18
N ALA A 111 9.02 4.89 1.39
CA ALA A 111 10.19 5.66 1.79
C ALA A 111 9.86 6.47 3.04
N GLY A 112 10.74 6.44 4.04
CA GLY A 112 10.56 7.17 5.28
C GLY A 112 11.50 6.69 6.38
N ASP A 113 11.96 7.65 7.18
CA ASP A 113 13.01 7.45 8.19
C ASP A 113 12.52 7.83 9.60
N GLN A 114 11.21 7.72 9.86
CA GLN A 114 10.63 8.04 11.18
C GLN A 114 11.17 7.12 12.27
N ALA A 115 11.47 5.88 11.91
CA ALA A 115 12.07 4.93 12.83
C ALA A 115 13.47 5.36 13.28
N SER A 116 14.18 6.17 12.48
CA SER A 116 15.43 6.83 12.86
C SER A 116 15.24 8.32 13.19
N GLY A 117 14.08 8.69 13.73
CA GLY A 117 13.84 10.02 14.30
C GLY A 117 13.50 11.14 13.29
N SER A 118 13.37 10.83 11.99
CA SER A 118 13.01 11.86 11.01
C SER A 118 11.55 12.34 11.20
N PRO A 119 11.30 13.66 11.23
CA PRO A 119 9.95 14.21 11.30
C PRO A 119 9.23 14.15 9.95
N ALA A 120 9.95 13.88 8.85
CA ALA A 120 9.36 13.84 7.52
C ALA A 120 8.32 12.71 7.43
N PRO A 121 7.14 12.95 6.83
CA PRO A 121 6.14 11.91 6.68
C PRO A 121 6.62 10.83 5.70
N ARG A 122 6.15 9.61 5.90
CA ARG A 122 6.44 8.49 5.00
C ARG A 122 5.67 8.72 3.71
N SER A 123 6.24 8.28 2.60
CA SER A 123 5.58 8.22 1.30
C SER A 123 5.41 6.77 0.87
N THR A 124 4.25 6.43 0.32
CA THR A 124 3.98 5.09 -0.23
C THR A 124 3.50 5.20 -1.67
N TRP A 125 4.20 4.54 -2.58
CA TRP A 125 3.90 4.51 -4.00
C TRP A 125 3.51 3.10 -4.42
N TYR A 126 2.31 2.95 -5.00
CA TYR A 126 1.79 1.67 -5.46
C TYR A 126 1.82 1.60 -6.98
N ARG A 127 2.10 0.39 -7.49
CA ARG A 127 2.01 0.10 -8.92
C ARG A 127 1.27 -1.18 -9.16
N PHE A 128 0.35 -1.12 -10.12
CA PHE A 128 -0.32 -2.31 -10.63
C PHE A 128 0.56 -3.04 -11.64
N THR A 129 0.65 -4.37 -11.52
CA THR A 129 1.32 -5.23 -12.51
C THR A 129 0.39 -6.37 -12.93
N PRO A 130 0.39 -6.76 -14.22
CA PRO A 130 -0.38 -7.91 -14.71
C PRO A 130 0.22 -9.25 -14.28
N ASP A 131 1.51 -9.29 -13.96
CA ASP A 131 2.20 -10.50 -13.51
C ASP A 131 3.26 -10.16 -12.43
N ARG A 132 4.06 -11.16 -12.07
CA ARG A 132 5.17 -11.03 -11.13
C ARG A 132 6.51 -11.18 -11.85
N THR A 133 6.65 -10.65 -13.06
CA THR A 133 7.94 -10.68 -13.76
C THR A 133 8.86 -9.61 -13.21
N ALA A 134 10.17 -9.90 -13.19
CA ALA A 134 11.20 -8.94 -12.77
C ALA A 134 11.18 -7.65 -13.60
N ALA A 135 10.77 -7.75 -14.87
CA ALA A 135 10.70 -6.63 -15.81
C ALA A 135 9.91 -5.43 -15.26
N HIS A 136 8.82 -5.68 -14.51
CA HIS A 136 8.05 -4.61 -13.90
C HIS A 136 8.83 -3.88 -12.79
N LEU A 137 9.49 -4.62 -11.89
CA LEU A 137 10.27 -4.02 -10.81
C LEU A 137 11.46 -3.23 -11.34
N LEU A 138 12.14 -3.79 -12.35
CA LEU A 138 13.24 -3.14 -13.06
C LEU A 138 12.79 -1.83 -13.70
N ALA A 139 11.64 -1.83 -14.38
CA ALA A 139 11.08 -0.63 -14.99
C ALA A 139 10.63 0.41 -13.96
N HIS A 140 10.14 0.01 -12.79
CA HIS A 140 9.69 0.94 -11.75
C HIS A 140 10.86 1.62 -11.02
N LEU A 141 11.94 0.88 -10.77
CA LEU A 141 13.10 1.33 -10.00
C LEU A 141 14.34 1.54 -10.90
N THR A 142 14.12 1.83 -12.19
CA THR A 142 15.21 2.07 -13.13
C THR A 142 16.11 3.21 -12.63
N GLY A 143 17.42 2.95 -12.58
CA GLY A 143 18.41 3.94 -12.15
C GLY A 143 18.51 4.14 -10.64
N PHE A 144 17.71 3.45 -9.81
CA PHE A 144 17.82 3.53 -8.36
C PHE A 144 19.13 2.89 -7.88
N ARG A 145 19.91 3.64 -7.09
CA ARG A 145 21.22 3.20 -6.54
C ARG A 145 21.30 3.27 -5.01
N GLY A 146 20.18 3.53 -4.33
CA GLY A 146 20.12 3.54 -2.88
C GLY A 146 20.01 2.14 -2.27
N PHE A 147 19.65 2.09 -0.99
CA PHE A 147 19.35 0.85 -0.27
C PHE A 147 17.97 0.34 -0.63
N LEU A 148 17.89 -0.87 -1.15
CA LEU A 148 16.62 -1.54 -1.44
C LEU A 148 16.37 -2.58 -0.36
N GLN A 149 15.47 -2.26 0.57
CA GLN A 149 15.06 -3.15 1.64
C GLN A 149 13.85 -3.96 1.19
N ALA A 150 14.03 -5.27 1.04
CA ALA A 150 13.02 -6.13 0.46
C ALA A 150 13.08 -7.55 1.03
N ASP A 151 12.11 -8.38 0.62
CA ASP A 151 12.25 -9.82 0.73
C ASP A 151 13.31 -10.35 -0.26
N ALA A 152 13.57 -11.65 -0.20
CA ALA A 152 14.57 -12.30 -1.04
C ALA A 152 14.02 -12.70 -2.42
N TYR A 153 13.06 -11.94 -2.96
CA TYR A 153 12.51 -12.24 -4.25
C TYR A 153 13.54 -11.99 -5.36
N ALA A 154 13.87 -13.05 -6.12
CA ALA A 154 14.85 -13.00 -7.21
C ALA A 154 14.53 -11.97 -8.32
N GLY A 155 13.29 -11.44 -8.38
CA GLY A 155 12.97 -10.35 -9.29
C GLY A 155 13.71 -9.05 -8.99
N TYR A 156 14.33 -8.92 -7.81
CA TYR A 156 15.18 -7.78 -7.44
C TYR A 156 16.64 -7.93 -7.90
N ASP A 157 17.09 -9.12 -8.30
CA ASP A 157 18.51 -9.39 -8.61
C ASP A 157 19.07 -8.48 -9.71
N GLY A 158 18.24 -8.11 -10.69
CA GLY A 158 18.64 -7.16 -11.74
C GLY A 158 18.86 -5.74 -11.23
N LEU A 159 18.16 -5.32 -10.16
CA LEU A 159 18.35 -4.01 -9.52
C LEU A 159 19.66 -3.97 -8.72
N TYR A 160 20.01 -5.08 -8.05
CA TYR A 160 21.29 -5.19 -7.36
C TYR A 160 22.47 -5.14 -8.32
N ARG A 161 22.38 -5.86 -9.45
CA ARG A 161 23.37 -5.73 -10.54
C ARG A 161 23.41 -4.33 -11.15
N GLY A 162 22.29 -3.60 -11.11
CA GLY A 162 22.17 -2.22 -11.58
C GLY A 162 22.74 -1.17 -10.62
N GLY A 163 23.16 -1.56 -9.42
CA GLY A 163 23.79 -0.68 -8.42
C GLY A 163 22.93 -0.34 -7.21
N ALA A 164 21.73 -0.89 -7.06
CA ALA A 164 21.00 -0.84 -5.80
C ALA A 164 21.66 -1.73 -4.75
N THR A 165 21.62 -1.33 -3.49
CA THR A 165 22.28 -2.03 -2.39
C THR A 165 21.26 -2.87 -1.60
N GLU A 166 21.36 -4.20 -1.65
CA GLU A 166 20.40 -5.14 -1.05
C GLU A 166 20.33 -5.08 0.49
N VAL A 167 19.19 -4.76 1.09
CA VAL A 167 18.99 -4.88 2.55
C VAL A 167 17.96 -5.97 2.80
N ALA A 168 18.40 -7.08 3.40
CA ALA A 168 17.54 -8.25 3.59
C ALA A 168 16.68 -8.12 4.85
N CYS A 169 15.49 -8.73 4.80
CA CYS A 169 14.51 -8.66 5.88
C CYS A 169 14.65 -9.81 6.90
N TRP A 170 14.94 -9.49 8.17
CA TRP A 170 14.99 -10.48 9.25
C TRP A 170 13.64 -11.14 9.53
N ALA A 171 12.51 -10.43 9.33
CA ALA A 171 11.19 -11.02 9.54
C ALA A 171 10.95 -12.24 8.63
N HIS A 172 11.45 -12.20 7.39
CA HIS A 172 11.37 -13.32 6.45
C HIS A 172 12.25 -14.50 6.86
N PHE A 173 13.48 -14.25 7.33
CA PHE A 173 14.34 -15.31 7.85
C PHE A 173 13.73 -15.94 9.11
N ARG A 174 13.30 -15.11 10.06
CA ARG A 174 12.61 -15.54 11.28
C ARG A 174 11.39 -16.40 10.98
N ARG A 175 10.55 -15.99 10.02
CA ARG A 175 9.33 -16.73 9.64
C ARG A 175 9.64 -18.14 9.16
N LYS A 176 10.72 -18.35 8.40
CA LYS A 176 11.12 -19.69 7.94
C LYS A 176 11.46 -20.62 9.10
N VAL A 177 12.14 -20.10 10.12
CA VAL A 177 12.45 -20.87 11.33
C VAL A 177 11.20 -21.08 12.18
N PHE A 178 10.37 -20.05 12.31
CA PHE A 178 9.12 -20.08 13.08
C PHE A 178 8.12 -21.10 12.51
N ASP A 179 7.92 -21.14 11.19
CA ASP A 179 7.01 -22.08 10.54
C ASP A 179 7.42 -23.54 10.79
N LEU A 180 8.71 -23.82 11.00
CA LEU A 180 9.22 -25.14 11.38
C LEU A 180 9.02 -25.40 12.87
N HIS A 181 9.29 -24.40 13.72
CA HIS A 181 9.07 -24.47 15.16
C HIS A 181 7.60 -24.76 15.52
N GLU A 182 6.65 -24.12 14.84
CA GLU A 182 5.21 -24.34 15.03
C GLU A 182 4.78 -25.76 14.66
N ARG A 183 5.45 -26.37 13.67
CA ARG A 183 5.18 -27.77 13.29
C ARG A 183 5.81 -28.75 14.27
N SER A 184 7.04 -28.46 14.69
CA SER A 184 7.80 -29.26 15.64
C SER A 184 8.90 -28.42 16.28
N SER A 185 8.69 -28.06 17.54
CA SER A 185 9.68 -27.32 18.31
C SER A 185 10.89 -28.18 18.59
N THR A 186 12.08 -27.61 18.38
CA THR A 186 13.37 -28.22 18.72
C THR A 186 14.23 -27.23 19.50
N PRO A 187 15.24 -27.69 20.26
CA PRO A 187 16.19 -26.81 20.91
C PRO A 187 16.84 -25.82 19.94
N LEU A 188 17.18 -26.28 18.72
CA LEU A 188 17.78 -25.43 17.69
C LEU A 188 16.82 -24.32 17.21
N THR A 189 15.57 -24.65 16.90
CA THR A 189 14.59 -23.62 16.48
C THR A 189 14.32 -22.61 17.59
N THR A 190 14.25 -23.07 18.84
CA THR A 190 14.03 -22.22 20.02
C THR A 190 15.19 -21.26 20.23
N ASP A 191 16.43 -21.76 20.18
CA ASP A 191 17.64 -20.95 20.33
C ASP A 191 17.76 -19.90 19.22
N ILE A 192 17.56 -20.28 17.94
CA ILE A 192 17.61 -19.33 16.82
C ILE A 192 16.54 -18.24 16.97
N LEU A 193 15.30 -18.60 17.32
CA LEU A 193 14.23 -17.63 17.52
C LEU A 193 14.50 -16.70 18.71
N GLY A 194 15.06 -17.22 19.80
CA GLY A 194 15.48 -16.43 20.96
C GLY A 194 16.56 -15.41 20.61
N ARG A 195 17.60 -15.83 19.87
CA ARG A 195 18.68 -14.95 19.39
C ARG A 195 18.18 -13.86 18.45
N ILE A 196 17.30 -14.21 17.51
CA ILE A 196 16.64 -13.21 16.65
C ILE A 196 15.79 -12.25 17.52
N GLY A 197 15.08 -12.77 18.52
CA GLY A 197 14.32 -11.97 19.48
C GLY A 197 15.17 -10.94 20.21
N ALA A 198 16.38 -11.31 20.63
CA ALA A 198 17.33 -10.39 21.26
C ALA A 198 17.74 -9.23 20.33
N LEU A 199 17.91 -9.48 19.04
CA LEU A 199 18.15 -8.40 18.06
C LEU A 199 16.97 -7.42 18.01
N TYR A 200 15.74 -7.93 17.99
CA TYR A 200 14.54 -7.09 18.01
C TYR A 200 14.37 -6.31 19.32
N ALA A 201 14.88 -6.82 20.45
CA ALA A 201 14.89 -6.08 21.71
C ALA A 201 15.77 -4.83 21.61
N VAL A 202 16.98 -4.95 21.06
CA VAL A 202 17.86 -3.79 20.79
C VAL A 202 17.17 -2.82 19.83
N GLU A 203 16.54 -3.32 18.77
CA GLU A 203 15.82 -2.48 17.80
C GLU A 203 14.60 -1.74 18.39
N ALA A 204 14.04 -2.24 19.49
CA ALA A 204 12.99 -1.55 20.23
C ALA A 204 13.55 -0.39 21.06
N GLU A 205 14.73 -0.56 21.67
CA GLU A 205 15.42 0.48 22.44
C GLU A 205 15.84 1.67 21.58
N VAL A 206 16.37 1.42 20.38
CA VAL A 206 16.92 2.46 19.50
C VAL A 206 15.87 3.10 18.58
N ARG A 207 14.59 2.73 18.71
CA ARG A 207 13.53 3.23 17.83
C ARG A 207 13.23 4.70 18.10
N GLY A 208 13.14 5.48 17.04
CA GLY A 208 12.94 6.94 17.12
C GLY A 208 14.21 7.72 17.41
N GLN A 209 15.32 7.03 17.73
CA GLN A 209 16.62 7.68 17.93
C GLN A 209 17.25 8.09 16.59
N PRO A 210 18.12 9.12 16.58
CA PRO A 210 18.87 9.51 15.40
C PRO A 210 19.74 8.37 14.81
N PRO A 211 20.08 8.41 13.50
CA PRO A 211 20.82 7.34 12.84
C PRO A 211 22.18 7.01 13.49
N ASP A 212 22.93 8.01 13.97
CA ASP A 212 24.24 7.81 14.60
C ASP A 212 24.13 7.08 15.94
N VAL A 213 23.12 7.40 16.75
CA VAL A 213 22.82 6.71 18.01
C VAL A 213 22.41 5.27 17.75
N ARG A 214 21.56 5.04 16.73
CA ARG A 214 21.17 3.69 16.27
C ARG A 214 22.39 2.88 15.85
N CYS A 215 23.26 3.42 15.00
CA CYS A 215 24.50 2.77 14.57
C CYS A 215 25.37 2.37 15.76
N ARG A 216 25.66 3.29 16.67
CA ARG A 216 26.51 3.04 17.84
C ARG A 216 25.96 1.92 18.72
N SER A 217 24.69 2.01 19.10
CA SER A 217 24.05 0.97 19.92
C SER A 217 23.99 -0.38 19.20
N ARG A 218 23.83 -0.40 17.88
CA ARG A 218 23.86 -1.64 17.08
C ARG A 218 25.25 -2.26 17.04
N GLN A 219 26.30 -1.47 16.91
CA GLN A 219 27.68 -1.96 16.97
C GLN A 219 28.02 -2.52 18.35
N GLU A 220 27.58 -1.87 19.43
CA GLU A 220 27.83 -2.32 20.80
C GLU A 220 27.00 -3.57 21.18
N LYS A 221 25.72 -3.59 20.83
CA LYS A 221 24.77 -4.61 21.32
C LYS A 221 24.39 -5.65 20.26
N SER A 222 24.04 -5.23 19.05
CA SER A 222 23.52 -6.14 18.01
C SER A 222 24.62 -6.92 17.29
N ARG A 223 25.80 -6.32 17.08
CA ARG A 223 26.94 -6.98 16.44
C ARG A 223 27.39 -8.27 17.14
N PRO A 224 27.66 -8.29 18.46
CA PRO A 224 28.06 -9.53 19.13
C PRO A 224 26.96 -10.60 19.10
N LEU A 225 25.68 -10.19 19.18
CA LEU A 225 24.54 -11.12 19.05
C LEU A 225 24.48 -11.75 17.65
N LEU A 226 24.76 -10.98 16.60
CA LEU A 226 24.81 -11.48 15.23
C LEU A 226 25.98 -12.42 15.01
N ASP A 227 27.17 -12.08 15.49
CA ASP A 227 28.36 -12.93 15.36
C ASP A 227 28.13 -14.28 16.06
N ALA A 228 27.56 -14.26 17.27
CA ALA A 228 27.20 -15.48 17.99
C ALA A 228 26.11 -16.30 17.25
N LEU A 229 25.08 -15.65 16.70
CA LEU A 229 24.06 -16.33 15.90
C LEU A 229 24.67 -16.95 14.63
N ARG A 230 25.62 -16.27 13.97
CA ARG A 230 26.29 -16.80 12.78
C ARG A 230 26.99 -18.12 13.06
N GLU A 231 27.69 -18.22 14.18
CA GLU A 231 28.38 -19.45 14.58
C GLU A 231 27.41 -20.60 14.84
N VAL A 232 26.30 -20.33 15.54
CA VAL A 232 25.25 -21.33 15.76
C VAL A 232 24.67 -21.85 14.44
N LEU A 233 24.37 -20.95 13.50
CA LEU A 233 23.82 -21.31 12.20
C LEU A 233 24.82 -22.13 11.37
N ASN A 234 26.10 -21.76 11.36
CA ASN A 234 27.14 -22.49 10.66
C ASN A 234 27.36 -23.89 11.27
N ALA A 235 27.37 -23.99 12.60
CA ALA A 235 27.50 -25.27 13.31
C ALA A 235 26.29 -26.19 13.03
N ALA A 236 25.08 -25.63 13.00
CA ALA A 236 23.88 -26.37 12.66
C ALA A 236 23.92 -26.91 11.22
N LEU A 237 24.35 -26.09 10.24
CA LEU A 237 24.47 -26.54 8.85
C LEU A 237 25.45 -27.70 8.65
N ARG A 238 26.51 -27.81 9.46
CA ARG A 238 27.44 -28.95 9.41
C ARG A 238 26.81 -30.27 9.88
N ARG A 239 25.74 -30.20 10.69
CA ARG A 239 25.08 -31.37 11.32
C ARG A 239 23.78 -31.77 10.62
N LEU A 240 23.14 -30.82 9.93
CA LEU A 240 21.89 -31.06 9.23
C LEU A 240 22.12 -31.64 7.84
N SER A 241 21.26 -32.57 7.43
CA SER A 241 21.22 -32.99 6.03
C SER A 241 20.88 -31.79 5.13
N PRO A 242 21.62 -31.56 4.02
CA PRO A 242 21.40 -30.42 3.12
C PRO A 242 19.97 -30.32 2.56
N GLY A 243 19.28 -31.45 2.42
CA GLY A 243 17.90 -31.51 1.92
C GLY A 243 16.82 -31.18 2.95
N SER A 244 17.17 -31.13 4.24
CA SER A 244 16.21 -30.88 5.32
C SER A 244 15.62 -29.47 5.25
N ASP A 245 14.36 -29.32 5.67
CA ASP A 245 13.69 -28.01 5.68
C ASP A 245 14.40 -27.01 6.60
N MET A 246 14.98 -27.50 7.71
CA MET A 246 15.79 -26.67 8.60
C MET A 246 17.08 -26.20 7.93
N ALA A 247 17.80 -27.07 7.20
CA ALA A 247 18.98 -26.66 6.45
C ALA A 247 18.64 -25.61 5.38
N LYS A 248 17.51 -25.78 4.67
CA LYS A 248 17.00 -24.78 3.71
C LYS A 248 16.66 -23.45 4.38
N ALA A 249 16.03 -23.48 5.56
CA ALA A 249 15.69 -22.28 6.33
C ALA A 249 16.95 -21.54 6.81
N ILE A 250 17.96 -22.24 7.31
CA ILE A 250 19.24 -21.63 7.73
C ILE A 250 20.00 -21.11 6.51
N ALA A 251 20.09 -21.90 5.44
CA ALA A 251 20.77 -21.51 4.20
C ALA A 251 20.18 -20.24 3.58
N TYR A 252 18.88 -19.99 3.77
CA TYR A 252 18.25 -18.75 3.34
C TYR A 252 18.91 -17.53 3.99
N GLY A 253 19.10 -17.56 5.32
CA GLY A 253 19.73 -16.48 6.07
C GLY A 253 21.23 -16.43 5.83
N THR A 254 21.91 -17.58 5.85
CA THR A 254 23.37 -17.58 5.80
C THR A 254 23.94 -17.12 4.46
N LYS A 255 23.26 -17.41 3.34
CA LYS A 255 23.62 -16.91 2.00
C LYS A 255 23.44 -15.39 1.84
N ARG A 256 22.63 -14.76 2.69
CA ARG A 256 22.29 -13.33 2.64
C ARG A 256 22.86 -12.55 3.81
N TRP A 257 23.82 -13.11 4.52
CA TRP A 257 24.36 -12.50 5.73
C TRP A 257 24.86 -11.07 5.52
N PRO A 258 25.58 -10.74 4.43
CA PRO A 258 25.99 -9.35 4.18
C PRO A 258 24.81 -8.39 4.03
N ALA A 259 23.67 -8.85 3.51
CA ALA A 259 22.46 -8.03 3.37
C ALA A 259 21.65 -7.98 4.68
N LEU A 260 21.64 -9.07 5.46
CA LEU A 260 20.96 -9.15 6.77
C LEU A 260 21.71 -8.35 7.85
N SER A 261 23.03 -8.19 7.74
CA SER A 261 23.84 -7.45 8.71
C SER A 261 23.94 -5.95 8.39
N ARG A 262 23.48 -5.51 7.21
CA ARG A 262 23.67 -4.13 6.73
C ARG A 262 23.01 -3.07 7.61
N PHE A 263 21.95 -3.42 8.34
CA PHE A 263 21.32 -2.49 9.27
C PHE A 263 22.24 -2.05 10.43
N LEU A 264 23.32 -2.79 10.70
CA LEU A 264 24.35 -2.38 11.66
C LEU A 264 25.17 -1.18 11.15
N GLU A 265 25.31 -1.04 9.83
CA GLU A 265 26.24 -0.12 9.18
C GLU A 265 25.62 1.27 8.98
N ASP A 266 24.32 1.34 8.75
CA ASP A 266 23.59 2.61 8.58
C ASP A 266 22.32 2.62 9.45
N GLY A 267 22.24 3.60 10.36
CA GLY A 267 21.15 3.78 11.31
C GLY A 267 19.82 4.10 10.66
N ARG A 268 19.80 4.57 9.41
CA ARG A 268 18.58 4.80 8.63
C ARG A 268 17.94 3.48 8.19
N LEU A 269 18.69 2.39 8.12
CA LEU A 269 18.18 1.09 7.74
C LEU A 269 17.38 0.45 8.89
N GLU A 270 16.37 -0.34 8.51
CA GLU A 270 15.60 -1.14 9.45
C GLU A 270 16.11 -2.57 9.49
N ILE A 271 15.80 -3.30 10.56
CA ILE A 271 16.03 -4.75 10.63
C ILE A 271 15.07 -5.54 9.70
N ASP A 272 13.95 -4.96 9.30
CA ASP A 272 12.90 -5.64 8.53
C ASP A 272 12.17 -4.74 7.50
N ASN A 273 11.47 -5.40 6.57
CA ASN A 273 10.67 -4.75 5.52
C ASN A 273 9.20 -4.53 5.92
N ASN A 274 8.87 -4.58 7.22
CA ASN A 274 7.47 -4.54 7.65
C ASN A 274 6.77 -3.23 7.30
N ILE A 275 7.51 -2.18 6.93
CA ILE A 275 6.95 -0.91 6.44
C ILE A 275 6.18 -1.13 5.14
N ALA A 276 6.78 -1.80 4.15
CA ALA A 276 6.13 -2.08 2.88
C ALA A 276 5.00 -3.13 3.04
N GLU A 277 5.24 -4.19 3.82
CA GLU A 277 4.20 -5.20 4.12
C GLU A 277 2.95 -4.57 4.77
N ARG A 278 3.15 -3.68 5.75
CA ARG A 278 2.05 -2.95 6.40
C ARG A 278 1.30 -2.07 5.42
N ALA A 279 1.98 -1.45 4.45
CA ALA A 279 1.35 -0.63 3.43
C ALA A 279 0.41 -1.45 2.52
N LEU A 280 0.70 -2.72 2.26
CA LEU A 280 -0.21 -3.60 1.51
C LEU A 280 -1.42 -4.08 2.31
N ARG A 281 -1.40 -3.98 3.65
CA ARG A 281 -2.51 -4.47 4.48
C ARG A 281 -3.84 -3.78 4.18
N GLY A 282 -3.84 -2.49 3.86
CA GLY A 282 -5.05 -1.76 3.44
C GLY A 282 -5.67 -2.35 2.17
N VAL A 283 -4.82 -2.71 1.19
CA VAL A 283 -5.25 -3.38 -0.04
C VAL A 283 -5.84 -4.76 0.27
N ALA A 284 -5.19 -5.52 1.15
CA ALA A 284 -5.63 -6.86 1.53
C ALA A 284 -7.00 -6.85 2.24
N VAL A 285 -7.25 -5.87 3.10
CA VAL A 285 -8.56 -5.65 3.72
C VAL A 285 -9.59 -5.30 2.66
N GLY A 286 -9.26 -4.37 1.76
CA GLY A 286 -10.11 -3.99 0.64
C GLY A 286 -10.58 -5.18 -0.20
N ARG A 287 -9.65 -6.05 -0.59
CA ARG A 287 -9.93 -7.23 -1.43
C ARG A 287 -10.95 -8.20 -0.82
N ARG A 288 -11.10 -8.22 0.52
CA ARG A 288 -12.15 -9.05 1.15
C ARG A 288 -13.56 -8.50 0.87
N ASN A 289 -13.67 -7.23 0.47
CA ASN A 289 -14.94 -6.53 0.25
C ASN A 289 -15.29 -6.31 -1.22
N TRP A 290 -14.33 -6.44 -2.15
CA TRP A 290 -14.58 -6.35 -3.60
C TRP A 290 -13.99 -7.55 -4.33
N LEU A 291 -14.73 -8.05 -5.33
CA LEU A 291 -14.42 -9.33 -6.00
C LEU A 291 -13.30 -9.20 -7.05
N PHE A 292 -13.26 -8.09 -7.79
CA PHE A 292 -12.31 -7.88 -8.88
C PHE A 292 -12.10 -6.38 -9.20
N ALA A 293 -10.99 -6.08 -9.87
CA ALA A 293 -10.83 -4.88 -10.68
C ALA A 293 -11.54 -5.10 -12.03
N GLY A 294 -12.31 -4.10 -12.48
CA GLY A 294 -13.10 -4.21 -13.71
C GLY A 294 -12.27 -4.25 -15.00
N SER A 295 -10.99 -3.89 -14.95
CA SER A 295 -10.03 -3.95 -16.05
C SER A 295 -8.61 -3.71 -15.54
N ARG A 296 -7.61 -3.91 -16.40
CA ARG A 296 -6.22 -3.51 -16.10
C ARG A 296 -6.11 -2.04 -15.71
N ALA A 297 -6.75 -1.15 -16.48
CA ALA A 297 -6.80 0.28 -16.16
C ALA A 297 -7.48 0.54 -14.80
N GLY A 298 -8.46 -0.29 -14.41
CA GLY A 298 -9.06 -0.25 -13.08
C GLY A 298 -8.05 -0.57 -11.96
N GLY A 299 -7.16 -1.54 -12.19
CA GLY A 299 -6.06 -1.87 -11.28
C GLY A 299 -5.03 -0.73 -11.18
N GLU A 300 -4.66 -0.12 -12.30
CA GLU A 300 -3.75 1.03 -12.33
C GLU A 300 -4.33 2.25 -11.59
N ARG A 301 -5.62 2.55 -11.78
CA ARG A 301 -6.34 3.60 -11.03
C ARG A 301 -6.39 3.30 -9.54
N ALA A 302 -6.62 2.05 -9.16
CA ALA A 302 -6.58 1.64 -7.76
C ALA A 302 -5.20 1.89 -7.14
N ALA A 303 -4.11 1.56 -7.86
CA ALA A 303 -2.75 1.83 -7.40
C ALA A 303 -2.49 3.34 -7.20
N ALA A 304 -2.93 4.17 -8.16
CA ALA A 304 -2.83 5.63 -8.06
C ALA A 304 -3.58 6.18 -6.84
N ILE A 305 -4.82 5.72 -6.61
CA ILE A 305 -5.62 6.18 -5.47
C ILE A 305 -5.04 5.70 -4.14
N TYR A 306 -4.56 4.44 -4.05
CA TYR A 306 -3.91 3.93 -2.84
C TYR A 306 -2.61 4.69 -2.51
N THR A 307 -1.84 5.10 -3.53
CA THR A 307 -0.63 5.94 -3.35
C THR A 307 -0.93 7.19 -2.55
N VAL A 308 -2.01 7.90 -2.89
CA VAL A 308 -2.39 9.12 -2.19
C VAL A 308 -3.00 8.78 -0.82
N ILE A 309 -4.00 7.90 -0.76
CA ILE A 309 -4.72 7.61 0.49
C ILE A 309 -3.83 6.97 1.56
N GLN A 310 -2.88 6.13 1.18
CA GLN A 310 -2.03 5.39 2.14
C GLN A 310 -0.74 6.14 2.50
N THR A 311 -0.48 7.31 1.92
CA THR A 311 0.62 8.17 2.34
C THR A 311 0.17 8.96 3.58
N PRO A 312 0.83 8.80 4.76
CA PRO A 312 0.40 9.39 6.03
C PRO A 312 0.04 10.88 6.04
N ALA A 313 0.73 11.72 5.27
CA ALA A 313 0.37 13.14 5.12
C ALA A 313 -1.08 13.34 4.64
N PHE A 314 -1.62 12.35 3.93
CA PHE A 314 -2.99 12.36 3.42
C PHE A 314 -3.90 11.40 4.19
N ALA A 315 -3.39 10.28 4.74
CA ALA A 315 -4.20 9.18 5.28
C ALA A 315 -5.10 9.51 6.50
N GLY A 316 -4.93 10.67 7.14
CA GLY A 316 -5.57 10.99 8.41
C GLY A 316 -5.13 10.07 9.55
N ALA A 317 -5.10 10.56 10.79
CA ALA A 317 -4.61 9.79 11.94
C ALA A 317 -5.38 8.48 12.24
N GLY A 318 -6.53 8.25 11.57
CA GLY A 318 -7.41 7.10 11.76
C GLY A 318 -6.99 5.79 11.06
N SER A 319 -6.11 5.83 10.05
CA SER A 319 -5.62 4.60 9.38
C SER A 319 -4.65 3.83 10.28
N ALA A 320 -3.76 4.54 10.99
CA ALA A 320 -2.81 3.93 11.93
C ALA A 320 -3.53 3.27 13.12
N ARG A 321 -4.61 3.86 13.62
CA ARG A 321 -5.31 3.40 14.83
C ARG A 321 -6.03 2.06 14.65
N ARG A 322 -6.53 1.74 13.45
CA ARG A 322 -7.16 0.43 13.15
C ARG A 322 -6.16 -0.74 13.08
N THR A 323 -4.86 -0.46 12.96
CA THR A 323 -3.82 -1.52 12.91
C THR A 323 -3.21 -1.87 14.27
N ALA A 324 -3.47 -1.08 15.32
CA ALA A 324 -2.96 -1.32 16.67
C ALA A 324 -3.66 -2.48 17.40
N SER A 325 -4.87 -2.87 16.98
CA SER A 325 -5.72 -3.86 17.66
C SER A 325 -5.35 -5.33 17.42
N THR A 326 -4.29 -5.65 16.66
CA THR A 326 -3.79 -7.04 16.54
C THR A 326 -2.46 -7.28 17.25
N ARG A 327 -2.09 -6.46 18.24
CA ARG A 327 -1.10 -6.88 19.24
C ARG A 327 -1.76 -7.91 20.15
N ARG A 328 -1.65 -9.19 19.81
CA ARG A 328 -1.59 -10.22 20.84
C ARG A 328 -0.14 -10.25 21.31
N PRO A 329 0.20 -9.76 22.51
CA PRO A 329 1.52 -10.01 23.07
C PRO A 329 1.65 -11.53 23.25
N ILE A 330 2.56 -12.14 22.52
CA ILE A 330 3.00 -13.51 22.83
C ILE A 330 4.09 -13.33 23.89
N SER A 331 3.70 -13.41 25.15
CA SER A 331 4.62 -13.65 26.27
C SER A 331 4.28 -14.99 26.92
N PRO A 332 5.27 -15.67 27.54
CA PRO A 332 5.26 -17.10 27.74
C PRO A 332 4.72 -17.42 29.13
N THR A 333 3.54 -18.01 29.21
CA THR A 333 3.12 -18.77 30.38
C THR A 333 2.42 -20.03 29.91
N LEU A 334 3.12 -21.15 30.13
CA LEU A 334 2.60 -22.51 30.03
C LEU A 334 1.43 -22.66 31.01
N SER A 335 0.29 -23.13 30.53
CA SER A 335 -0.73 -23.77 31.38
C SER A 335 -1.57 -24.76 30.53
N PRO A 336 -2.04 -25.88 31.12
CA PRO A 336 -2.45 -27.07 30.38
C PRO A 336 -3.88 -26.96 29.84
N LYS A 337 -4.14 -27.60 28.70
CA LYS A 337 -5.46 -27.71 28.10
C LYS A 337 -6.40 -28.55 28.96
N SER A 338 -7.53 -27.99 29.38
CA SER A 338 -8.69 -28.76 29.85
C SER A 338 -9.58 -29.17 28.68
N GLN A 339 -9.97 -30.44 28.68
CA GLN A 339 -10.91 -31.07 27.75
C GLN A 339 -12.35 -30.55 27.95
N ALA A 340 -13.13 -30.41 26.87
CA ALA A 340 -14.58 -30.44 26.91
C ALA A 340 -15.16 -30.88 25.54
N THR A 341 -15.48 -32.17 25.49
CA THR A 341 -16.63 -32.87 24.86
C THR A 341 -17.58 -32.15 23.88
N GLY A 342 -17.80 -32.77 22.71
CA GLY A 342 -19.11 -33.35 22.33
C GLY A 342 -20.09 -32.60 21.39
N LEU A 343 -20.05 -32.96 20.08
CA LEU A 343 -21.16 -33.28 19.11
C LEU A 343 -22.32 -32.27 18.80
N PRO A 344 -23.08 -32.42 17.69
CA PRO A 344 -22.77 -32.95 16.35
C PRO A 344 -23.23 -32.04 15.18
N ALA A 345 -22.86 -32.45 13.96
CA ALA A 345 -23.26 -31.88 12.69
C ALA A 345 -24.71 -32.23 12.28
N ALA A 346 -25.41 -31.25 11.70
CA ALA A 346 -26.57 -31.43 10.82
C ALA A 346 -26.17 -30.81 9.46
N GLY A 347 -26.36 -31.42 8.29
CA GLY A 347 -27.43 -32.29 7.83
C GLY A 347 -27.81 -31.71 6.47
N THR A 348 -27.30 -32.32 5.39
CA THR A 348 -27.58 -31.93 4.01
C THR A 348 -29.04 -32.18 3.67
N THR A 349 -29.75 -31.18 3.15
CA THR A 349 -31.03 -31.38 2.48
C THR A 349 -31.04 -30.62 1.16
N SER A 350 -31.17 -31.39 0.08
CA SER A 350 -31.42 -30.95 -1.28
C SER A 350 -32.88 -30.54 -1.44
N CYS A 351 -33.13 -29.40 -2.10
CA CYS A 351 -34.43 -29.09 -2.67
C CYS A 351 -34.28 -28.86 -4.18
N SER A 352 -34.78 -29.82 -4.94
CA SER A 352 -35.17 -29.71 -6.34
C SER A 352 -36.48 -28.91 -6.45
N GLY A 353 -36.48 -27.85 -7.25
CA GLY A 353 -37.68 -27.04 -7.49
C GLY A 353 -37.50 -26.16 -8.72
N THR A 354 -38.12 -26.59 -9.80
CA THR A 354 -38.18 -26.03 -11.15
C THR A 354 -38.79 -24.62 -11.19
N GLY A 355 -38.24 -23.75 -12.05
CA GLY A 355 -39.02 -22.68 -12.71
C GLY A 355 -38.70 -21.23 -12.34
N CYS A 356 -37.75 -20.60 -13.05
CA CYS A 356 -37.98 -19.26 -13.60
C CYS A 356 -36.95 -18.95 -14.70
N ARG A 357 -37.38 -19.08 -15.95
CA ARG A 357 -36.67 -18.56 -17.13
C ARG A 357 -36.80 -17.03 -17.10
N ARG A 358 -35.71 -16.29 -16.88
CA ARG A 358 -35.66 -14.85 -17.22
C ARG A 358 -34.53 -14.59 -18.21
N GLN A 359 -34.93 -14.01 -19.33
CA GLN A 359 -34.10 -13.60 -20.45
C GLN A 359 -32.97 -12.67 -19.99
N ILE A 360 -31.74 -13.03 -20.33
CA ILE A 360 -30.60 -12.11 -20.28
C ILE A 360 -30.68 -11.24 -21.54
N SER A 361 -31.20 -10.03 -21.40
CA SER A 361 -31.09 -8.99 -22.43
C SER A 361 -29.62 -8.59 -22.59
N GLN A 362 -29.09 -8.69 -23.81
CA GLN A 362 -27.73 -8.27 -24.16
C GLN A 362 -27.50 -6.78 -23.87
N PRO A 363 -26.36 -6.36 -23.29
CA PRO A 363 -26.00 -4.95 -23.25
C PRO A 363 -25.52 -4.50 -24.65
N ARG A 364 -26.12 -3.42 -25.15
CA ARG A 364 -25.69 -2.71 -26.37
C ARG A 364 -24.20 -2.32 -26.28
N LYS A 365 -23.48 -2.50 -27.38
CA LYS A 365 -22.07 -2.08 -27.56
C LYS A 365 -21.88 -0.61 -27.17
N PRO A 366 -20.92 -0.25 -26.30
CA PRO A 366 -20.55 1.15 -26.13
C PRO A 366 -19.79 1.61 -27.38
N HIS A 367 -20.26 2.71 -27.97
CA HIS A 367 -19.55 3.42 -29.04
C HIS A 367 -18.12 3.78 -28.60
N ASN A 368 -17.18 3.67 -29.54
CA ASN A 368 -15.76 4.00 -29.42
C ASN A 368 -15.51 5.34 -28.71
N LEU A 369 -15.28 5.31 -27.39
CA LEU A 369 -14.57 6.38 -26.71
C LEU A 369 -13.09 6.22 -27.02
N ARG A 370 -12.63 6.95 -28.04
CA ARG A 370 -11.19 7.16 -28.30
C ARG A 370 -10.52 7.57 -26.99
N SER A 371 -9.42 6.91 -26.64
CA SER A 371 -8.64 7.21 -25.44
C SER A 371 -8.18 8.67 -25.43
N PRO A 372 -8.40 9.44 -24.35
CA PRO A 372 -7.97 10.84 -24.26
C PRO A 372 -6.45 11.05 -24.44
N ARG A 373 -5.63 10.01 -24.21
CA ARG A 373 -4.16 10.10 -24.36
C ARG A 373 -3.70 10.51 -25.76
N ARG A 374 -4.40 10.09 -26.84
CA ARG A 374 -4.03 10.47 -28.22
C ARG A 374 -4.45 11.91 -28.55
N ALA A 375 -5.64 12.31 -28.10
CA ALA A 375 -6.16 13.66 -28.35
C ALA A 375 -5.41 14.78 -27.61
N TYR A 376 -4.73 14.46 -26.50
CA TYR A 376 -3.89 15.40 -25.74
C TYR A 376 -2.45 15.48 -26.26
N ALA A 377 -1.86 14.38 -26.73
CA ALA A 377 -0.51 14.38 -27.29
C ALA A 377 -0.46 14.98 -28.72
N GLU A 378 -1.47 14.70 -29.56
CA GLU A 378 -1.51 15.18 -30.95
C GLU A 378 -1.77 16.70 -31.06
N ARG A 379 -2.34 17.34 -30.02
CA ARG A 379 -2.54 18.80 -29.97
C ARG A 379 -1.34 19.58 -29.42
N ALA A 380 -0.45 18.93 -28.68
CA ALA A 380 0.80 19.54 -28.23
C ALA A 380 1.85 19.56 -29.35
N ALA A 381 1.78 18.60 -30.29
CA ALA A 381 2.70 18.49 -31.42
C ALA A 381 2.37 19.44 -32.59
N SER A 382 1.12 19.94 -32.70
CA SER A 382 0.69 20.80 -33.82
C SER A 382 0.96 22.30 -33.64
N GLY A 383 1.77 22.70 -32.65
CA GLY A 383 2.06 24.10 -32.33
C GLY A 383 3.51 24.54 -32.56
N ALA A 384 4.36 23.71 -33.18
CA ALA A 384 5.77 24.02 -33.40
C ALA A 384 6.07 24.23 -34.89
N SER A 385 5.71 25.41 -35.43
CA SER A 385 6.43 26.03 -36.55
C SER A 385 6.14 27.54 -36.62
N GLU A 386 7.19 28.31 -36.35
CA GLU A 386 7.55 29.64 -36.88
C GLU A 386 6.55 30.81 -36.78
N SER A 387 6.83 31.74 -35.85
CA SER A 387 7.34 33.11 -36.13
C SER A 387 7.10 34.03 -34.92
N GLY A 388 8.02 34.96 -34.70
CA GLY A 388 8.19 35.72 -33.45
C GLY A 388 6.96 36.49 -32.98
N GLY A 389 6.63 36.31 -31.69
CA GLY A 389 5.61 37.07 -30.98
C GLY A 389 5.57 36.64 -29.52
N THR A 390 5.52 37.61 -28.62
CA THR A 390 5.48 37.50 -27.15
C THR A 390 4.66 36.29 -26.65
N ALA A 391 5.29 35.43 -25.84
CA ALA A 391 4.69 34.19 -25.35
C ALA A 391 3.48 34.43 -24.42
N ILE A 392 2.28 34.48 -24.99
CA ILE A 392 1.02 34.41 -24.22
C ILE A 392 0.79 32.94 -23.83
N ARG A 393 0.86 32.65 -22.53
CA ARG A 393 0.51 31.32 -21.99
C ARG A 393 -0.95 30.98 -22.36
N PRO A 394 -1.24 29.75 -22.85
CA PRO A 394 -2.60 29.36 -23.16
C PRO A 394 -3.47 29.28 -21.88
N PRO A 395 -4.74 29.75 -21.93
CA PRO A 395 -5.61 29.96 -20.75
C PRO A 395 -5.98 28.70 -19.96
N TRP A 396 -5.73 27.50 -20.48
CA TRP A 396 -6.12 26.21 -19.88
C TRP A 396 -5.11 25.64 -18.88
N THR A 397 -3.89 26.19 -18.82
CA THR A 397 -2.84 25.72 -17.91
C THR A 397 -3.09 26.15 -16.45
N PHE A 398 -3.82 27.26 -16.24
CA PHE A 398 -4.19 27.75 -14.92
C PHE A 398 -5.33 26.95 -14.27
N ASP A 399 -6.27 26.44 -15.07
CA ASP A 399 -7.49 25.77 -14.58
C ASP A 399 -7.21 24.34 -14.05
N CYS A 400 -6.21 23.66 -14.64
CA CYS A 400 -5.81 22.31 -14.22
C CYS A 400 -5.19 22.28 -12.81
N VAL A 401 -4.23 23.19 -12.56
CA VAL A 401 -3.57 23.30 -11.24
C VAL A 401 -4.59 23.67 -10.16
N GLN A 402 -5.58 24.51 -10.48
CA GLN A 402 -6.64 24.87 -9.55
C GLN A 402 -7.58 23.68 -9.26
N ALA A 403 -7.93 22.88 -10.26
CA ALA A 403 -8.73 21.67 -10.08
C ALA A 403 -8.00 20.62 -9.22
N GLU A 404 -6.69 20.43 -9.43
CA GLU A 404 -5.85 19.55 -8.62
C GLU A 404 -5.78 19.99 -7.16
N ARG A 405 -5.50 21.28 -6.92
CA ARG A 405 -5.45 21.86 -5.56
C ARG A 405 -6.80 21.73 -4.85
N ARG A 406 -7.91 22.01 -5.55
CA ARG A 406 -9.26 21.87 -5.00
C ARG A 406 -9.62 20.42 -4.71
N PHE A 407 -9.23 19.48 -5.57
CA PHE A 407 -9.46 18.06 -5.31
C PHE A 407 -8.65 17.56 -4.12
N LEU A 408 -7.39 17.97 -4.02
CA LEU A 408 -6.53 17.62 -2.89
C LEU A 408 -7.07 18.18 -1.58
N ALA A 409 -7.51 19.44 -1.56
CA ALA A 409 -8.16 20.04 -0.41
C ALA A 409 -9.42 19.26 0.00
N ALA A 410 -10.29 18.91 -0.96
CA ALA A 410 -11.48 18.11 -0.68
C ALA A 410 -11.13 16.72 -0.13
N LEU A 411 -10.08 16.08 -0.66
CA LEU A 411 -9.59 14.78 -0.20
C LEU A 411 -9.06 14.86 1.24
N LEU A 412 -8.22 15.86 1.54
CA LEU A 412 -7.68 16.10 2.88
C LEU A 412 -8.78 16.39 3.89
N VAL A 413 -9.73 17.26 3.54
CA VAL A 413 -10.89 17.56 4.38
C VAL A 413 -11.71 16.29 4.62
N THR A 414 -11.98 15.48 3.60
CA THR A 414 -12.73 14.22 3.75
C THR A 414 -12.01 13.27 4.69
N LEU A 415 -10.69 13.11 4.53
CA LEU A 415 -9.86 12.24 5.38
C LEU A 415 -9.79 12.77 6.82
N PHE A 416 -9.73 14.08 7.02
CA PHE A 416 -9.74 14.73 8.33
C PHE A 416 -11.09 14.55 9.04
N TYR A 417 -12.20 14.90 8.38
CA TYR A 417 -13.55 14.77 8.91
C TYR A 417 -13.86 13.33 9.34
N GLN A 418 -13.44 12.35 8.52
CA GLN A 418 -13.66 10.94 8.82
C GLN A 418 -12.71 10.39 9.89
N ALA A 419 -11.55 11.01 10.11
CA ALA A 419 -10.61 10.62 11.16
C ALA A 419 -10.97 11.22 12.54
N PHE A 420 -11.63 12.37 12.58
CA PHE A 420 -11.94 13.11 13.81
C PHE A 420 -13.41 13.58 13.89
N PRO A 421 -14.39 12.67 13.84
CA PRO A 421 -15.82 13.06 13.83
C PRO A 421 -16.22 13.84 15.09
N ALA A 422 -15.65 13.52 16.26
CA ALA A 422 -15.94 14.22 17.52
C ALA A 422 -15.43 15.68 17.52
N LEU A 423 -14.25 15.93 16.95
CA LEU A 423 -13.67 17.28 16.88
C LEU A 423 -14.47 18.16 15.92
N VAL A 424 -14.98 17.59 14.83
CA VAL A 424 -15.86 18.28 13.88
C VAL A 424 -17.16 18.71 14.54
N VAL A 425 -17.81 17.81 15.30
CA VAL A 425 -19.04 18.12 16.05
C VAL A 425 -18.80 19.24 17.08
N GLN A 426 -17.64 19.22 17.73
CA GLN A 426 -17.23 20.26 18.67
C GLN A 426 -16.94 21.61 17.99
N MET A 427 -16.32 21.61 16.81
CA MET A 427 -16.12 22.83 16.01
C MET A 427 -17.43 23.42 15.47
N GLN A 428 -18.35 22.57 15.00
CA GLN A 428 -19.67 23.00 14.49
C GLN A 428 -20.58 23.57 15.58
N SER A 429 -20.53 23.01 16.79
CA SER A 429 -21.27 23.55 17.95
C SER A 429 -20.70 24.88 18.43
N SER A 430 -19.41 25.13 18.22
CA SER A 430 -18.74 26.37 18.65
C SER A 430 -18.90 27.52 17.64
N HIS A 431 -19.05 27.25 16.34
CA HIS A 431 -19.15 28.26 15.27
C HIS A 431 -20.27 27.92 14.26
N PRO A 432 -21.55 28.15 14.60
CA PRO A 432 -22.70 27.68 13.81
C PRO A 432 -22.89 28.39 12.45
N ARG A 433 -22.16 29.49 12.17
CA ARG A 433 -22.28 30.27 10.92
C ARG A 433 -21.12 30.09 9.94
N SER A 434 -20.09 29.31 10.27
CA SER A 434 -18.98 29.03 9.36
C SER A 434 -19.11 27.64 8.74
N ASN A 435 -19.00 27.53 7.41
CA ASN A 435 -18.83 26.24 6.75
C ASN A 435 -17.53 25.61 7.29
N GLY A 436 -17.62 24.49 8.01
CA GLY A 436 -16.44 23.83 8.58
C GLY A 436 -15.37 23.44 7.53
N MET A 437 -15.75 23.43 6.24
CA MET A 437 -14.85 23.30 5.09
C MET A 437 -13.87 24.48 4.95
N ASP A 438 -14.31 25.73 5.18
CA ASP A 438 -13.45 26.92 5.10
C ASP A 438 -12.50 27.01 6.30
N MET A 439 -12.93 26.59 7.49
CA MET A 439 -12.05 26.52 8.67
C MET A 439 -10.95 25.47 8.51
N ALA A 440 -11.26 24.27 8.01
CA ALA A 440 -10.26 23.23 7.78
C ALA A 440 -9.24 23.61 6.69
N ILE A 441 -9.67 24.31 5.63
CA ILE A 441 -8.77 24.84 4.60
C ILE A 441 -7.83 25.90 5.17
N THR A 442 -8.34 26.79 6.04
CA THR A 442 -7.55 27.87 6.66
C THR A 442 -6.53 27.35 7.69
N MET A 443 -6.83 26.24 8.36
CA MET A 443 -5.99 25.68 9.42
C MET A 443 -4.84 24.80 8.90
N PHE A 444 -4.95 24.24 7.68
CA PHE A 444 -3.98 23.28 7.12
C PHE A 444 -3.25 23.75 5.86
N ILE A 445 -3.66 24.86 5.25
CA ILE A 445 -2.94 25.47 4.14
C ILE A 445 -2.45 26.84 4.65
N PRO A 446 -1.17 26.98 5.06
CA PRO A 446 -0.65 28.30 5.39
C PRO A 446 -0.81 29.20 4.16
N ARG A 447 -1.39 30.39 4.36
CA ARG A 447 -1.37 31.44 3.35
C ARG A 447 0.10 31.80 3.12
N GLY A 448 0.69 31.25 2.06
CA GLY A 448 1.91 31.81 1.50
C GLY A 448 1.54 33.07 0.74
N ASP A 449 2.18 34.17 1.12
CA ASP A 449 2.31 35.40 0.34
C ASP A 449 2.93 35.11 -1.05
N PRO A 450 2.73 35.98 -2.06
CA PRO A 450 2.45 35.65 -3.47
C PRO A 450 3.50 34.82 -4.23
#